data_AF-A0A7C1W8K0-F1
#
_entry.id   AF-A0A7C1W8K0-F1
#
_cell.length_a   1.000
_cell.length_b   1.000
_cell.length_c   1.000
_cell.angle_alpha   90.00
_cell.angle_beta   90.00
_cell.angle_gamma   90.00
#
_symmetry.space_group_name_H-M   'P 1'
#
loop_
_entity.id
_entity.type
_entity.pdbx_description
1 polymer ?
#
loop_
_entity_poly.entity_id
_entity_poly.type
_entity_poly.pdbx_seq_one_letter_code
_entity_poly.pdbx_strand_id
1 'polypeptide(L)'
;MKNIILIILLLFVSVTQAIPQRYSHIYKKINELKKSKVLKHGQWSVYAEYVKSGKIIISLNSEESLAPASGLKAFTTAIALNTLGKNYRYITRLYYDGTINAKGILEGNIYISGGGDPTLGSNMVKGSLPLDSLMLTWVNAIKRKGIKKIYGGVYASPFFFDGKRVPDYWNWEDIGNYYGAGTSSLSINNNMYKLYFKPSRNIGGKAIVLRTEPVIPGLRFINNMKTGKPGSGDNGYIYCAPNQFNASLWGSIPAGKSEFYIKGSIPDP
;
A
#
# COMPACT_ATOMS: atom_id res chain seq x y z
N MET A 1 -32.73 71.24 -45.13
CA MET A 1 -33.14 71.28 -43.71
C MET A 1 -33.01 69.87 -43.13
N LYS A 2 -32.14 69.72 -42.13
CA LYS A 2 -32.13 68.76 -41.01
C LYS A 2 -32.19 67.26 -41.37
N ASN A 3 -31.06 66.58 -41.33
CA ASN A 3 -30.50 65.89 -40.14
C ASN A 3 -31.40 64.72 -39.68
N ILE A 4 -30.90 63.49 -39.81
CA ILE A 4 -30.67 62.54 -38.72
C ILE A 4 -29.91 61.35 -39.34
N ILE A 5 -28.59 61.44 -39.27
CA ILE A 5 -27.68 60.30 -39.38
C ILE A 5 -27.65 59.70 -37.98
N LEU A 6 -28.29 58.54 -37.80
CA LEU A 6 -28.24 57.79 -36.54
C LEU A 6 -26.99 56.90 -36.56
N ILE A 7 -25.83 57.48 -36.23
CA ILE A 7 -24.62 56.72 -35.90
C ILE A 7 -24.85 56.08 -34.52
N ILE A 8 -25.24 54.80 -34.51
CA ILE A 8 -25.08 53.95 -33.34
C ILE A 8 -23.60 53.53 -33.33
N LEU A 9 -22.79 54.33 -32.65
CA LEU A 9 -21.43 53.98 -32.28
C LEU A 9 -21.52 52.94 -31.16
N LEU A 10 -21.56 51.66 -31.53
CA LEU A 10 -21.36 50.54 -30.62
C LEU A 10 -19.92 50.62 -30.08
N LEU A 11 -19.76 51.30 -28.94
CA LEU A 11 -18.60 51.18 -28.06
C LEU A 11 -18.58 49.73 -27.53
N PHE A 12 -18.08 48.81 -28.35
CA PHE A 12 -17.49 47.57 -27.85
C PHE A 12 -16.22 47.95 -27.11
N VAL A 13 -16.37 48.43 -25.86
CA VAL A 13 -15.27 48.40 -24.90
C VAL A 13 -15.01 46.92 -24.68
N SER A 14 -14.02 46.43 -25.43
CA SER A 14 -13.43 45.13 -25.23
C SER A 14 -12.80 45.18 -23.85
N VAL A 15 -13.55 44.79 -22.81
CA VAL A 15 -12.96 44.48 -21.51
C VAL A 15 -12.17 43.20 -21.71
N THR A 16 -10.99 43.32 -22.34
CA THR A 16 -9.97 42.31 -22.22
C THR A 16 -9.61 42.28 -20.75
N GLN A 17 -10.19 41.35 -20.00
CA GLN A 17 -9.70 41.03 -18.67
C GLN A 17 -8.22 40.68 -18.84
N ALA A 18 -7.34 41.61 -18.48
CA ALA A 18 -5.91 41.38 -18.52
C ALA A 18 -5.63 40.22 -17.55
N ILE A 19 -5.39 39.03 -18.12
CA ILE A 19 -4.92 37.88 -17.34
C ILE A 19 -3.61 38.35 -16.68
N PRO A 20 -3.53 38.41 -15.34
CA PRO A 20 -2.34 38.94 -14.69
C PRO A 20 -1.10 38.19 -15.18
N GLN A 21 -0.01 38.92 -15.45
CA GLN A 21 1.20 38.41 -16.10
C GLN A 21 1.82 37.16 -15.42
N ARG A 22 1.48 36.90 -14.15
CA ARG A 22 1.85 35.68 -13.42
C ARG A 22 1.12 34.42 -13.91
N TYR A 23 -0.14 34.52 -14.30
CA TYR A 23 -0.90 33.38 -14.84
C TYR A 23 -0.46 33.06 -16.27
N SER A 24 -0.04 34.07 -17.04
CA SER A 24 0.41 33.86 -18.42
C SER A 24 1.62 32.92 -18.51
N HIS A 25 2.49 32.88 -17.49
CA HIS A 25 3.62 31.95 -17.46
C HIS A 25 3.18 30.48 -17.28
N ILE A 26 2.18 30.21 -16.44
CA ILE A 26 1.62 28.87 -16.24
C ILE A 26 0.97 28.38 -17.53
N TYR A 27 0.12 29.20 -18.15
CA TYR A 27 -0.51 28.86 -19.42
C TYR A 27 0.52 28.66 -20.54
N LYS A 28 1.58 29.46 -20.59
CA LYS A 28 2.69 29.26 -21.53
C LYS A 28 3.35 27.89 -21.32
N LYS A 29 3.67 27.52 -20.08
CA LYS A 29 4.27 26.22 -19.78
C LYS A 29 3.37 25.04 -20.14
N ILE A 30 2.08 25.17 -19.88
CA ILE A 30 1.08 24.17 -20.26
C ILE A 30 0.99 24.02 -21.78
N ASN A 31 1.02 25.12 -22.53
CA ASN A 31 1.05 25.08 -23.99
C ASN A 31 2.34 24.47 -24.53
N GLU A 32 3.49 24.63 -23.86
CA GLU A 32 4.72 23.91 -24.18
C GLU A 32 4.58 22.40 -23.91
N LEU A 33 4.00 22.03 -22.76
CA LEU A 33 3.77 20.63 -22.39
C LEU A 33 2.81 19.92 -23.34
N LYS A 34 1.76 20.61 -23.82
CA LYS A 34 0.84 20.09 -24.85
C LYS A 34 1.56 19.69 -26.15
N LYS A 35 2.70 20.32 -26.45
CA LYS A 35 3.53 20.00 -27.63
C LYS A 35 4.57 18.91 -27.36
N SER A 36 4.70 18.45 -26.11
CA SER A 36 5.65 17.41 -25.74
C SER A 36 5.29 16.09 -26.40
N LYS A 37 6.28 15.42 -26.99
CA LYS A 37 6.12 14.06 -27.55
C LYS A 37 5.68 13.05 -26.48
N VAL A 38 6.08 13.25 -25.22
CA VAL A 38 5.75 12.35 -24.10
C VAL A 38 4.26 12.37 -23.77
N LEU A 39 3.58 13.50 -23.97
CA LEU A 39 2.16 13.68 -23.64
C LEU A 39 1.23 13.54 -24.86
N LYS A 40 1.78 13.27 -26.06
CA LYS A 40 1.05 13.30 -27.33
C LYS A 40 -0.23 12.44 -27.34
N HIS A 41 -0.20 11.30 -26.65
CA HIS A 41 -1.32 10.36 -26.56
C HIS A 41 -1.83 10.17 -25.13
N GLY A 42 -1.29 10.94 -24.17
CA GLY A 42 -1.69 10.86 -22.77
C GLY A 42 -2.92 11.72 -22.51
N GLN A 43 -3.81 11.23 -21.67
CA GLN A 43 -4.84 12.05 -21.03
C GLN A 43 -4.26 12.64 -19.75
N TRP A 44 -4.44 13.94 -19.54
CA TRP A 44 -3.94 14.62 -18.36
C TRP A 44 -4.78 15.85 -18.06
N SER A 45 -4.95 16.12 -16.77
CA SER A 45 -5.65 17.29 -16.27
C SER A 45 -4.75 18.06 -15.30
N VAL A 46 -5.00 19.36 -15.19
CA VAL A 46 -4.34 20.23 -14.22
C VAL A 46 -5.37 21.17 -13.63
N TYR A 47 -5.51 21.14 -12.31
CA TYR A 47 -6.34 22.06 -11.57
C TYR A 47 -5.55 22.69 -10.44
N ALA A 48 -5.64 24.01 -10.29
CA ALA A 48 -5.12 24.70 -9.13
C ALA A 48 -5.96 25.92 -8.80
N GLU A 49 -6.17 26.16 -7.51
CA GLU A 49 -6.92 27.29 -6.98
C GLU A 49 -6.28 27.82 -5.69
N TYR A 50 -6.63 29.04 -5.33
CA TYR A 50 -6.35 29.56 -4.00
C TYR A 50 -7.40 29.08 -3.00
N VAL A 51 -7.00 28.21 -2.06
CA VAL A 51 -7.89 27.59 -1.06
C VAL A 51 -8.77 28.60 -0.30
N LYS A 52 -8.24 29.77 0.07
CA LYS A 52 -9.01 30.79 0.84
C LYS A 52 -10.04 31.53 0.02
N SER A 53 -9.78 31.80 -1.26
CA SER A 53 -10.62 32.66 -2.09
C SER A 53 -11.38 31.91 -3.18
N GLY A 54 -11.11 30.62 -3.38
CA GLY A 54 -11.64 29.84 -4.51
C GLY A 54 -11.16 30.34 -5.87
N LYS A 55 -10.23 31.29 -5.92
CA LYS A 55 -9.77 31.87 -7.18
C LYS A 55 -8.98 30.81 -7.96
N ILE A 56 -9.56 30.35 -9.06
CA ILE A 56 -8.92 29.40 -9.98
C ILE A 56 -7.68 30.06 -10.60
N ILE A 57 -6.56 29.33 -10.54
CA ILE A 57 -5.27 29.69 -11.13
C ILE A 57 -5.17 29.06 -12.52
N ILE A 58 -5.57 27.79 -12.63
CA ILE A 58 -5.65 27.04 -13.87
C ILE A 58 -6.72 25.95 -13.75
N SER A 59 -7.47 25.75 -14.82
CA SER A 59 -8.30 24.56 -15.03
C SER A 59 -8.06 24.07 -16.46
N LEU A 60 -7.45 22.90 -16.57
CA LEU A 60 -7.26 22.16 -17.80
C LEU A 60 -7.85 20.77 -17.59
N ASN A 61 -8.90 20.45 -18.35
CA ASN A 61 -9.57 19.14 -18.30
C ASN A 61 -9.97 18.72 -16.87
N SER A 62 -10.31 19.67 -15.98
CA SER A 62 -10.54 19.38 -14.56
C SER A 62 -11.71 18.42 -14.30
N GLU A 63 -12.67 18.38 -15.21
CA GLU A 63 -13.87 17.54 -15.12
C GLU A 63 -13.68 16.14 -15.73
N GLU A 64 -12.50 15.83 -16.29
CA GLU A 64 -12.22 14.51 -16.86
C GLU A 64 -11.92 13.50 -15.75
N SER A 65 -12.55 12.32 -15.84
CA SER A 65 -12.24 11.19 -14.97
C SER A 65 -10.93 10.54 -15.41
N LEU A 66 -9.94 10.52 -14.52
CA LEU A 66 -8.64 9.88 -14.72
C LEU A 66 -8.39 8.84 -13.64
N ALA A 67 -7.57 7.82 -13.94
CA ALA A 67 -7.12 6.85 -12.94
C ALA A 67 -6.24 7.56 -11.90
N PRO A 68 -6.67 7.70 -10.62
CA PRO A 68 -5.97 8.52 -9.65
C PRO A 68 -4.70 7.83 -9.11
N ALA A 69 -4.52 6.54 -9.39
CA ALA A 69 -3.52 5.68 -8.77
C ALA A 69 -3.51 5.88 -7.25
N SER A 70 -2.33 6.08 -6.65
CA SER A 70 -2.21 6.34 -5.21
C SER A 70 -2.81 7.68 -4.74
N GLY A 71 -3.21 8.57 -5.65
CA GLY A 71 -3.97 9.79 -5.31
C GLY A 71 -5.30 9.51 -4.62
N LEU A 72 -5.91 8.35 -4.88
CA LEU A 72 -7.15 7.91 -4.22
C LEU A 72 -7.01 7.86 -2.68
N LYS A 73 -5.79 7.64 -2.17
CA LYS A 73 -5.51 7.59 -0.72
C LYS A 73 -5.91 8.88 0.01
N ALA A 74 -5.91 10.04 -0.66
CA ALA A 74 -6.36 11.29 -0.06
C ALA A 74 -7.85 11.19 0.36
N PHE A 75 -8.70 10.68 -0.52
CA PHE A 75 -10.13 10.48 -0.25
C PHE A 75 -10.36 9.42 0.83
N THR A 76 -9.71 8.26 0.71
CA THR A 76 -9.83 7.19 1.72
C THR A 76 -9.37 7.68 3.10
N THR A 77 -8.30 8.46 3.17
CA THR A 77 -7.80 9.03 4.43
C THR A 77 -8.79 10.03 5.02
N ALA A 78 -9.35 10.92 4.18
CA ALA A 78 -10.35 11.89 4.63
C ALA A 78 -11.60 11.20 5.18
N ILE A 79 -12.11 10.18 4.48
CA ILE A 79 -13.25 9.37 4.92
C ILE A 79 -12.92 8.65 6.23
N ALA A 80 -11.76 7.99 6.33
CA ALA A 80 -11.35 7.31 7.55
C ALA A 80 -11.26 8.26 8.75
N LEU A 81 -10.67 9.45 8.57
CA LEU A 81 -10.59 10.47 9.62
C LEU A 81 -11.97 11.00 10.03
N ASN A 82 -12.88 11.20 9.08
CA ASN A 82 -14.24 11.65 9.34
C ASN A 82 -15.08 10.58 10.06
N THR A 83 -14.98 9.33 9.63
CA THR A 83 -15.80 8.22 10.15
C THR A 83 -15.27 7.67 11.48
N LEU A 84 -13.96 7.44 11.59
CA LEU A 84 -13.35 6.83 12.78
C LEU A 84 -12.89 7.86 13.81
N GLY A 85 -12.57 9.08 13.35
CA GLY A 85 -11.93 10.11 14.15
C GLY A 85 -10.42 9.92 14.28
N LYS A 86 -9.69 11.04 14.45
CA LYS A 86 -8.22 11.05 14.59
C LYS A 86 -7.68 10.23 15.78
N ASN A 87 -8.52 9.95 16.77
CA ASN A 87 -8.17 9.26 18.00
C ASN A 87 -8.56 7.77 17.97
N TYR A 88 -9.09 7.27 16.85
CA TYR A 88 -9.45 5.86 16.74
C TYR A 88 -8.26 4.95 17.06
N ARG A 89 -8.55 3.82 17.72
CA ARG A 89 -7.57 2.78 18.03
C ARG A 89 -8.19 1.44 17.67
N TYR A 90 -7.48 0.69 16.84
CA TYR A 90 -7.79 -0.70 16.58
C TYR A 90 -7.56 -1.52 17.86
N ILE A 91 -8.35 -2.57 18.06
CA ILE A 91 -8.27 -3.43 19.25
C ILE A 91 -8.04 -4.87 18.82
N THR A 92 -6.87 -5.40 19.14
CA THR A 92 -6.58 -6.84 19.04
C THR A 92 -6.69 -7.47 20.41
N ARG A 93 -7.42 -8.58 20.52
CA ARG A 93 -7.74 -9.21 21.80
C ARG A 93 -7.13 -10.60 21.90
N LEU A 94 -6.68 -10.93 23.10
CA LEU A 94 -6.15 -12.25 23.45
C LEU A 94 -7.13 -12.90 24.43
N TYR A 95 -7.70 -14.02 24.03
CA TYR A 95 -8.66 -14.79 24.81
C TYR A 95 -8.13 -16.19 25.13
N TYR A 96 -8.72 -16.82 26.13
CA TYR A 96 -8.58 -18.26 26.35
C TYR A 96 -9.93 -18.86 26.76
N ASP A 97 -10.11 -20.16 26.52
CA ASP A 97 -11.24 -20.95 27.04
C ASP A 97 -10.74 -22.01 28.03
N GLY A 98 -11.66 -22.76 28.65
CA GLY A 98 -11.30 -23.82 29.58
C GLY A 98 -10.80 -23.31 30.93
N THR A 99 -10.06 -24.16 31.64
CA THR A 99 -9.62 -23.91 33.02
C THR A 99 -8.11 -24.02 33.17
N ILE A 100 -7.56 -23.27 34.13
CA ILE A 100 -6.15 -23.33 34.48
C ILE A 100 -6.04 -24.16 35.76
N ASN A 101 -5.41 -25.33 35.69
CA ASN A 101 -5.25 -26.18 36.86
C ASN A 101 -4.11 -25.70 37.78
N ALA A 102 -3.99 -26.30 38.97
CA ALA A 102 -3.02 -25.91 39.99
C ALA A 102 -1.54 -25.98 39.53
N LYS A 103 -1.24 -26.76 38.47
CA LYS A 103 0.11 -26.84 37.87
C LYS A 103 0.36 -25.73 36.84
N GLY A 104 -0.62 -24.88 36.55
CA GLY A 104 -0.57 -23.84 35.53
C GLY A 104 -0.78 -24.39 34.11
N ILE A 105 -1.42 -25.55 33.96
CA ILE A 105 -1.77 -26.09 32.64
C ILE A 105 -3.16 -25.57 32.28
N LEU A 106 -3.27 -24.91 31.12
CA LEU A 106 -4.53 -24.53 30.52
C LEU A 106 -5.14 -25.73 29.79
N GLU A 107 -6.24 -26.24 30.31
CA GLU A 107 -7.08 -27.28 29.70
C GLU A 107 -8.08 -26.62 28.73
N GLY A 108 -7.51 -26.03 27.68
CA GLY A 108 -8.22 -25.21 26.71
C GLY A 108 -7.27 -24.60 25.68
N ASN A 109 -7.75 -23.59 24.98
CA ASN A 109 -7.14 -22.95 23.84
C ASN A 109 -6.88 -21.46 24.10
N ILE A 110 -5.99 -20.87 23.30
CA ILE A 110 -5.78 -19.43 23.24
C ILE A 110 -6.24 -18.93 21.86
N TYR A 111 -6.88 -17.76 21.84
CA TYR A 111 -7.34 -17.12 20.60
C TYR A 111 -6.79 -15.70 20.49
N ILE A 112 -6.25 -15.36 19.33
CA ILE A 112 -5.82 -14.00 18.97
C ILE A 112 -6.85 -13.46 17.98
N SER A 113 -7.70 -12.55 18.44
CA SER A 113 -8.79 -11.97 17.64
C SER A 113 -8.39 -10.58 17.14
N GLY A 114 -8.23 -10.44 15.82
CA GLY A 114 -7.76 -9.21 15.19
C GLY A 114 -8.91 -8.24 14.90
N GLY A 115 -8.73 -6.98 15.32
CA GLY A 115 -9.68 -5.88 15.10
C GLY A 115 -9.33 -4.96 13.93
N GLY A 116 -8.48 -5.38 12.99
CA GLY A 116 -8.11 -4.61 11.80
C GLY A 116 -6.90 -3.69 11.95
N ASP A 117 -6.07 -3.87 12.98
CA ASP A 117 -4.86 -3.05 13.18
C ASP A 117 -3.82 -3.31 12.09
N PRO A 118 -3.51 -2.34 11.20
CA PRO A 118 -2.56 -2.52 10.12
C PRO A 118 -1.10 -2.37 10.57
N THR A 119 -0.86 -2.18 11.88
CA THR A 119 0.45 -1.84 12.45
C THR A 119 0.99 -2.88 13.44
N LEU A 120 0.27 -3.99 13.68
CA LEU A 120 0.72 -5.04 14.58
C LEU A 120 2.08 -5.60 14.13
N GLY A 121 3.09 -5.49 14.98
CA GLY A 121 4.43 -6.00 14.68
C GLY A 121 5.16 -5.19 13.61
N SER A 122 4.65 -4.03 13.20
CA SER A 122 5.26 -3.22 12.14
C SER A 122 6.53 -2.53 12.62
N ASN A 123 7.52 -2.45 11.74
CA ASN A 123 8.70 -1.59 11.89
C ASN A 123 8.67 -0.35 10.97
N MET A 124 7.61 -0.19 10.18
CA MET A 124 7.45 0.89 9.19
C MET A 124 6.67 2.08 9.74
N VAL A 125 5.90 1.89 10.81
CA VAL A 125 5.07 2.92 11.42
C VAL A 125 5.71 3.39 12.72
N LYS A 126 5.93 4.70 12.84
CA LYS A 126 6.48 5.26 14.08
C LYS A 126 5.49 5.00 15.23
N GLY A 127 6.00 4.39 16.30
CA GLY A 127 5.21 4.09 17.50
C GLY A 127 4.48 2.74 17.48
N SER A 128 4.57 1.96 16.40
CA SER A 128 4.13 0.56 16.44
C SER A 128 5.12 -0.30 17.23
N LEU A 129 4.59 -1.36 17.87
CA LEU A 129 5.42 -2.37 18.51
C LEU A 129 6.05 -3.27 17.45
N PRO A 130 7.39 -3.46 17.43
CA PRO A 130 8.03 -4.44 16.56
C PRO A 130 7.55 -5.86 16.87
N LEU A 131 7.63 -6.75 15.88
CA LEU A 131 7.10 -8.11 15.95
C LEU A 131 7.54 -8.87 17.22
N ASP A 132 8.83 -8.90 17.53
CA ASP A 132 9.35 -9.61 18.70
C ASP A 132 8.81 -9.04 20.03
N SER A 133 8.65 -7.72 20.10
CA SER A 133 8.09 -7.03 21.28
C SER A 133 6.58 -7.28 21.43
N LEU A 134 5.85 -7.36 20.32
CA LEU A 134 4.45 -7.75 20.30
C LEU A 134 4.28 -9.19 20.81
N MET A 135 5.09 -10.13 20.29
CA MET A 135 5.06 -11.52 20.72
C MET A 135 5.37 -11.65 22.22
N LEU A 136 6.39 -10.93 22.71
CA LEU A 136 6.72 -10.91 24.13
C LEU A 136 5.57 -10.35 24.99
N THR A 137 4.84 -9.35 24.50
CA THR A 137 3.67 -8.78 25.19
C THR A 137 2.58 -9.83 25.37
N TRP A 138 2.27 -10.62 24.34
CA TRP A 138 1.29 -11.71 24.42
C TRP A 138 1.77 -12.83 25.34
N VAL A 139 3.02 -13.29 25.20
CA VAL A 139 3.60 -14.32 26.09
C VAL A 139 3.55 -13.87 27.55
N ASN A 140 3.88 -12.62 27.84
CA ASN A 140 3.83 -12.09 29.20
C ASN A 140 2.38 -11.99 29.72
N ALA A 141 1.41 -11.64 28.88
CA ALA A 141 0.00 -11.66 29.26
C ALA A 141 -0.49 -13.06 29.64
N ILE A 142 -0.08 -14.07 28.87
CA ILE A 142 -0.38 -15.49 29.13
C ILE A 142 0.23 -15.93 30.46
N LYS A 143 1.53 -15.66 30.66
CA LYS A 143 2.24 -15.99 31.90
C LYS A 143 1.64 -15.30 33.14
N ARG A 144 1.20 -14.04 33.03
CA ARG A 144 0.53 -13.31 34.12
C ARG A 144 -0.80 -13.95 34.54
N LYS A 145 -1.46 -14.73 33.68
CA LYS A 145 -2.63 -15.52 34.04
C LYS A 145 -2.28 -16.85 34.73
N GLY A 146 -1.00 -17.13 34.97
CA GLY A 146 -0.54 -18.37 35.60
C GLY A 146 -0.39 -19.54 34.62
N ILE A 147 -0.60 -19.31 33.32
CA ILE A 147 -0.49 -20.34 32.29
C ILE A 147 0.99 -20.61 32.00
N LYS A 148 1.41 -21.85 32.25
CA LYS A 148 2.76 -22.39 32.01
C LYS A 148 2.79 -23.37 30.83
N LYS A 149 1.68 -24.06 30.58
CA LYS A 149 1.50 -24.99 29.46
C LYS A 149 0.08 -24.85 28.91
N ILE A 150 -0.06 -24.95 27.60
CA ILE A 150 -1.35 -25.00 26.90
C ILE A 150 -1.55 -26.43 26.43
N TYR A 151 -2.66 -27.06 26.81
CA TYR A 151 -2.98 -28.41 26.35
C TYR A 151 -3.64 -28.40 24.96
N GLY A 152 -4.49 -27.40 24.69
CA GLY A 152 -5.09 -27.17 23.37
C GLY A 152 -4.20 -26.38 22.41
N GLY A 153 -4.84 -25.63 21.52
CA GLY A 153 -4.19 -24.87 20.45
C GLY A 153 -4.06 -23.37 20.73
N VAL A 154 -3.29 -22.70 19.87
CA VAL A 154 -3.25 -21.24 19.74
C VAL A 154 -3.79 -20.89 18.36
N TYR A 155 -4.91 -20.17 18.30
CA TYR A 155 -5.64 -19.89 17.06
C TYR A 155 -5.65 -18.40 16.72
N ALA A 156 -5.39 -18.11 15.45
CA ALA A 156 -5.62 -16.80 14.86
C ALA A 156 -7.08 -16.68 14.41
N SER A 157 -7.75 -15.59 14.77
CA SER A 157 -9.17 -15.34 14.49
C SER A 157 -9.35 -14.04 13.69
N PRO A 158 -9.32 -14.09 12.35
CA PRO A 158 -9.46 -12.92 11.48
C PRO A 158 -10.93 -12.62 11.06
N PHE A 159 -11.92 -13.02 11.86
CA PHE A 159 -13.36 -12.96 11.48
C PHE A 159 -14.02 -11.57 11.56
N PHE A 160 -13.27 -10.51 11.85
CA PHE A 160 -13.84 -9.16 11.87
C PHE A 160 -14.08 -8.61 10.45
N PHE A 161 -13.40 -9.15 9.44
CA PHE A 161 -13.68 -8.89 8.02
C PHE A 161 -14.40 -10.08 7.38
N ASP A 162 -15.03 -9.85 6.22
CA ASP A 162 -15.83 -10.82 5.46
C ASP A 162 -15.02 -11.95 4.78
N GLY A 163 -13.70 -11.94 4.92
CA GLY A 163 -12.78 -12.92 4.36
C GLY A 163 -12.35 -12.66 2.92
N LYS A 164 -12.93 -11.68 2.21
CA LYS A 164 -12.48 -11.30 0.87
C LYS A 164 -11.22 -10.43 0.98
N ARG A 165 -10.06 -11.06 0.76
CA ARG A 165 -8.75 -10.41 1.01
C ARG A 165 -8.28 -9.50 -0.12
N VAL A 166 -8.60 -9.82 -1.37
CA VAL A 166 -8.05 -9.12 -2.55
C VAL A 166 -9.20 -8.70 -3.48
N PRO A 167 -9.21 -7.45 -3.99
CA PRO A 167 -10.17 -7.03 -5.00
C PRO A 167 -10.03 -7.82 -6.32
N ASP A 168 -11.15 -8.12 -6.96
CA ASP A 168 -11.18 -9.00 -8.15
C ASP A 168 -10.42 -8.43 -9.37
N TYR A 169 -10.21 -7.11 -9.39
CA TYR A 169 -9.55 -6.39 -10.48
C TYR A 169 -8.05 -6.16 -10.25
N TRP A 170 -7.47 -6.69 -9.17
CA TRP A 170 -6.03 -6.63 -8.99
C TRP A 170 -5.32 -7.59 -9.94
N ASN A 171 -4.23 -7.12 -10.54
CA ASN A 171 -3.46 -7.95 -11.45
C ASN A 171 -2.84 -9.10 -10.68
N TRP A 172 -2.86 -10.29 -11.28
CA TRP A 172 -2.23 -11.49 -10.73
C TRP A 172 -0.77 -11.27 -10.32
N GLU A 173 -0.04 -10.49 -11.11
CA GLU A 173 1.36 -10.14 -10.85
C GLU A 173 1.55 -9.37 -9.54
N ASP A 174 0.57 -8.61 -9.08
CA ASP A 174 0.71 -7.75 -7.91
C ASP A 174 0.47 -8.50 -6.59
N ILE A 175 -0.39 -9.52 -6.60
CA ILE A 175 -0.95 -10.14 -5.39
C ILE A 175 0.10 -10.78 -4.49
N GLY A 176 1.12 -11.42 -5.06
CA GLY A 176 2.20 -12.03 -4.28
C GLY A 176 3.24 -11.03 -3.76
N ASN A 177 3.18 -9.77 -4.18
CA ASN A 177 4.10 -8.72 -3.77
C ASN A 177 3.54 -7.89 -2.60
N TYR A 178 4.42 -7.29 -1.80
CA TYR A 178 4.03 -6.58 -0.57
C TYR A 178 2.99 -5.47 -0.76
N TYR A 179 2.96 -4.82 -1.93
CA TYR A 179 2.03 -3.74 -2.23
C TYR A 179 0.65 -4.26 -2.69
N GLY A 180 0.57 -5.54 -3.07
CA GLY A 180 -0.65 -6.28 -3.37
C GLY A 180 -1.04 -7.26 -2.25
N ALA A 181 -0.52 -7.06 -1.03
CA ALA A 181 -0.91 -7.85 0.13
C ALA A 181 -2.40 -7.69 0.42
N GLY A 182 -3.11 -8.81 0.56
CA GLY A 182 -4.54 -8.82 0.84
C GLY A 182 -4.88 -8.26 2.22
N THR A 183 -6.13 -7.84 2.40
CA THR A 183 -6.64 -7.40 3.69
C THR A 183 -6.91 -8.59 4.61
N SER A 184 -6.63 -8.42 5.91
CA SER A 184 -7.03 -9.34 6.97
C SER A 184 -7.25 -8.55 8.24
N SER A 185 -8.24 -8.94 9.05
CA SER A 185 -8.50 -8.27 10.32
C SER A 185 -7.43 -8.57 11.37
N LEU A 186 -6.62 -9.61 11.14
CA LEU A 186 -5.40 -9.90 11.87
C LEU A 186 -4.27 -9.96 10.84
N SER A 187 -3.41 -8.94 10.83
CA SER A 187 -2.22 -8.90 9.99
C SER A 187 -1.02 -8.57 10.85
N ILE A 188 0.05 -9.35 10.76
CA ILE A 188 1.32 -9.04 11.44
C ILE A 188 2.38 -8.56 10.46
N ASN A 189 3.35 -7.78 10.95
CA ASN A 189 4.56 -7.41 10.21
C ASN A 189 4.25 -6.80 8.83
N ASN A 190 3.32 -5.84 8.79
CA ASN A 190 2.86 -5.18 7.56
C ASN A 190 2.25 -6.11 6.50
N ASN A 191 1.82 -7.33 6.88
CA ASN A 191 1.43 -8.39 5.94
C ASN A 191 2.50 -8.62 4.86
N MET A 192 3.76 -8.69 5.27
CA MET A 192 4.85 -8.96 4.35
C MET A 192 5.93 -9.85 4.94
N TYR A 193 6.68 -10.48 4.05
CA TYR A 193 7.97 -11.10 4.33
C TYR A 193 9.02 -10.59 3.35
N LYS A 194 10.28 -10.60 3.78
CA LYS A 194 11.43 -10.40 2.89
C LYS A 194 11.85 -11.76 2.33
N LEU A 195 12.00 -11.86 1.01
CA LEU A 195 12.53 -13.04 0.33
C LEU A 195 13.96 -12.77 -0.10
N TYR A 196 14.93 -13.40 0.56
CA TYR A 196 16.35 -13.20 0.29
C TYR A 196 16.84 -14.14 -0.80
N PHE A 197 17.70 -13.61 -1.65
CA PHE A 197 18.37 -14.33 -2.72
C PHE A 197 19.87 -14.09 -2.67
N LYS A 198 20.62 -15.09 -3.14
CA LYS A 198 22.02 -14.95 -3.54
C LYS A 198 22.08 -14.70 -5.04
N PRO A 199 22.56 -13.53 -5.51
CA PRO A 199 22.80 -13.29 -6.92
C PRO A 199 23.83 -14.27 -7.50
N SER A 200 23.67 -14.62 -8.77
CA SER A 200 24.68 -15.35 -9.53
C SER A 200 25.93 -14.49 -9.75
N ARG A 201 27.07 -15.14 -10.00
CA ARG A 201 28.29 -14.44 -10.44
C ARG A 201 28.15 -13.88 -11.86
N ASN A 202 27.31 -14.50 -12.69
CA ASN A 202 27.11 -14.10 -14.09
C ASN A 202 25.78 -13.38 -14.27
N ILE A 203 25.80 -12.26 -14.98
CA ILE A 203 24.57 -11.56 -15.41
C ILE A 203 23.74 -12.51 -16.28
N GLY A 204 22.43 -12.56 -16.05
CA GLY A 204 21.49 -13.51 -16.64
C GLY A 204 21.44 -14.87 -15.95
N GLY A 205 22.40 -15.18 -15.07
CA GLY A 205 22.43 -16.42 -14.30
C GLY A 205 21.33 -16.49 -13.23
N LYS A 206 20.95 -17.72 -12.85
CA LYS A 206 19.90 -17.98 -11.85
C LYS A 206 20.29 -17.45 -10.46
N ALA A 207 19.42 -16.65 -9.86
CA ALA A 207 19.53 -16.25 -8.45
C ALA A 207 18.99 -17.37 -7.55
N ILE A 208 19.64 -17.62 -6.41
CA ILE A 208 19.27 -18.72 -5.51
C ILE A 208 18.44 -18.17 -4.35
N VAL A 209 17.26 -18.73 -4.10
CA VAL A 209 16.46 -18.41 -2.91
C VAL A 209 17.21 -18.90 -1.66
N LEU A 210 17.35 -18.04 -0.66
CA LEU A 210 18.03 -18.34 0.59
C LEU A 210 17.04 -18.61 1.73
N ARG A 211 16.17 -17.64 2.01
CA ARG A 211 15.24 -17.68 3.14
C ARG A 211 14.15 -16.63 3.01
N THR A 212 13.12 -16.75 3.84
CA THR A 212 12.19 -15.66 4.13
C THR A 212 12.42 -15.11 5.53
N GLU A 213 12.16 -13.82 5.72
CA GLU A 213 12.10 -13.18 7.03
C GLU A 213 10.80 -12.38 7.19
N PRO A 214 9.89 -12.77 8.12
CA PRO A 214 9.95 -13.98 8.94
C PRO A 214 9.88 -15.27 8.10
N VAL A 215 10.17 -16.41 8.73
CA VAL A 215 9.95 -17.72 8.11
C VAL A 215 8.45 -17.91 7.88
N ILE A 216 8.05 -18.24 6.65
CA ILE A 216 6.65 -18.58 6.33
C ILE A 216 6.53 -20.10 6.19
N PRO A 217 5.93 -20.80 7.17
CA PRO A 217 5.84 -22.26 7.14
C PRO A 217 5.12 -22.76 5.89
N GLY A 218 5.67 -23.80 5.26
CA GLY A 218 5.06 -24.44 4.10
C GLY A 218 5.21 -23.68 2.77
N LEU A 219 5.69 -22.43 2.76
CA LEU A 219 5.87 -21.66 1.54
C LEU A 219 7.01 -22.21 0.69
N ARG A 220 6.70 -22.57 -0.56
CA ARG A 220 7.61 -23.15 -1.55
C ARG A 220 7.68 -22.27 -2.79
N PHE A 221 8.80 -22.35 -3.49
CA PHE A 221 9.09 -21.49 -4.63
C PHE A 221 9.48 -22.27 -5.88
N ILE A 222 8.79 -22.01 -6.99
CA ILE A 222 9.29 -22.31 -8.35
C ILE A 222 10.15 -21.12 -8.77
N ASN A 223 11.46 -21.28 -8.66
CA ASN A 223 12.39 -20.17 -8.83
C ASN A 223 12.91 -20.04 -10.27
N ASN A 224 12.44 -18.99 -10.97
CA ASN A 224 12.95 -18.52 -12.27
C ASN A 224 13.67 -17.16 -12.18
N MET A 225 14.01 -16.71 -10.96
CA MET A 225 14.67 -15.42 -10.72
C MET A 225 16.07 -15.40 -11.32
N LYS A 226 16.41 -14.33 -12.04
CA LYS A 226 17.72 -14.10 -12.64
C LYS A 226 18.51 -13.00 -11.93
N THR A 227 19.78 -12.92 -12.28
CA THR A 227 20.68 -11.85 -11.82
C THR A 227 20.82 -10.79 -12.91
N GLY A 228 20.40 -9.57 -12.60
CA GLY A 228 20.51 -8.40 -13.47
C GLY A 228 21.86 -7.69 -13.34
N LYS A 229 21.99 -6.55 -14.02
CA LYS A 229 23.19 -5.69 -13.94
C LYS A 229 23.33 -5.11 -12.52
N PRO A 230 24.56 -4.80 -12.06
CA PRO A 230 24.74 -4.00 -10.85
C PRO A 230 23.91 -2.71 -10.93
N GLY A 231 23.19 -2.38 -9.85
CA GLY A 231 22.34 -1.18 -9.78
C GLY A 231 21.01 -1.27 -10.53
N SER A 232 20.63 -2.41 -11.13
CA SER A 232 19.32 -2.55 -11.79
C SER A 232 18.12 -2.43 -10.85
N GLY A 233 18.35 -2.54 -9.54
CA GLY A 233 17.30 -2.54 -8.53
C GLY A 233 16.46 -3.83 -8.54
N ASP A 234 15.38 -3.78 -7.77
CA ASP A 234 14.38 -4.84 -7.69
C ASP A 234 13.51 -4.82 -8.96
N ASN A 235 13.64 -5.86 -9.79
CA ASN A 235 12.75 -6.14 -10.91
C ASN A 235 12.20 -7.57 -10.78
N GLY A 236 12.07 -8.05 -9.54
CA GLY A 236 11.56 -9.37 -9.22
C GLY A 236 10.07 -9.33 -8.91
N TYR A 237 9.38 -10.39 -9.30
CA TYR A 237 7.94 -10.54 -9.05
C TYR A 237 7.66 -11.88 -8.39
N ILE A 238 6.82 -11.84 -7.37
CA ILE A 238 6.28 -13.01 -6.67
C ILE A 238 4.85 -13.20 -7.13
N TYR A 239 4.59 -14.33 -7.79
CA TYR A 239 3.25 -14.74 -8.19
C TYR A 239 2.74 -15.76 -7.17
N CYS A 240 1.78 -15.35 -6.34
CA CYS A 240 1.18 -16.19 -5.32
C CYS A 240 -0.23 -15.70 -5.00
N ALA A 241 -1.20 -16.62 -4.95
CA ALA A 241 -2.57 -16.29 -4.60
C ALA A 241 -2.74 -16.27 -3.07
N PRO A 242 -3.79 -15.60 -2.54
CA PRO A 242 -4.12 -15.68 -1.13
C PRO A 242 -4.36 -17.14 -0.72
N ASN A 243 -3.91 -17.51 0.49
CA ASN A 243 -3.99 -18.87 1.04
C ASN A 243 -3.27 -19.96 0.20
N GLN A 244 -2.40 -19.58 -0.73
CA GLN A 244 -1.57 -20.53 -1.47
C GLN A 244 -0.13 -20.48 -0.97
N PHE A 245 0.50 -21.64 -0.85
CA PHE A 245 1.86 -21.79 -0.34
C PHE A 245 2.85 -22.27 -1.40
N ASN A 246 2.48 -22.20 -2.68
CA ASN A 246 3.36 -22.45 -3.81
C ASN A 246 3.40 -21.19 -4.67
N ALA A 247 4.54 -20.50 -4.65
CA ALA A 247 4.75 -19.25 -5.38
C ALA A 247 5.70 -19.45 -6.57
N SER A 248 5.50 -18.70 -7.65
CA SER A 248 6.44 -18.63 -8.76
C SER A 248 7.20 -17.31 -8.74
N LEU A 249 8.51 -17.37 -8.95
CA LEU A 249 9.40 -16.22 -8.90
C LEU A 249 9.93 -15.90 -10.29
N TRP A 250 9.76 -14.67 -10.75
CA TRP A 250 10.20 -14.21 -12.07
C TRP A 250 10.89 -12.86 -12.01
N GLY A 251 11.59 -12.50 -13.09
CA GLY A 251 12.29 -11.21 -13.21
C GLY A 251 13.76 -11.30 -12.79
N SER A 252 14.28 -10.21 -12.22
CA SER A 252 15.68 -10.16 -11.82
C SER A 252 15.98 -9.29 -10.60
N ILE A 253 17.05 -9.67 -9.89
CA ILE A 253 17.65 -8.90 -8.79
C ILE A 253 19.06 -8.43 -9.16
N PRO A 254 19.58 -7.33 -8.59
CA PRO A 254 20.85 -6.77 -9.03
C PRO A 254 22.04 -7.59 -8.56
N ALA A 255 23.06 -7.70 -9.41
CA ALA A 255 24.37 -8.20 -9.02
C ALA A 255 25.10 -7.24 -8.04
N GLY A 256 26.18 -7.74 -7.43
CA GLY A 256 27.13 -6.92 -6.66
C GLY A 256 26.99 -6.97 -5.14
N LYS A 257 25.90 -7.54 -4.61
CA LYS A 257 25.75 -7.85 -3.17
C LYS A 257 25.84 -9.35 -2.92
N SER A 258 26.25 -9.75 -1.73
CA SER A 258 26.22 -11.14 -1.28
C SER A 258 24.78 -11.68 -1.21
N GLU A 259 23.86 -10.83 -0.77
CA GLU A 259 22.42 -11.10 -0.72
C GLU A 259 21.62 -9.87 -1.17
N PHE A 260 20.45 -10.12 -1.74
CA PHE A 260 19.45 -9.11 -2.07
C PHE A 260 18.07 -9.66 -1.71
N TYR A 261 17.18 -8.83 -1.17
CA TYR A 261 15.81 -9.26 -0.87
C TYR A 261 14.79 -8.46 -1.67
N ILE A 262 13.70 -9.12 -2.02
CA ILE A 262 12.45 -8.50 -2.46
C ILE A 262 11.39 -8.70 -1.36
N LYS A 263 10.24 -8.06 -1.46
CA LYS A 263 9.18 -8.13 -0.42
C LYS A 263 7.91 -8.78 -0.96
N GLY A 264 7.53 -9.91 -0.38
CA GLY A 264 6.30 -10.63 -0.70
C GLY A 264 5.18 -10.38 0.29
N SER A 265 3.95 -10.64 -0.12
CA SER A 265 2.76 -10.65 0.75
C SER A 265 2.65 -11.97 1.50
N ILE A 266 2.25 -11.96 2.78
CA ILE A 266 2.03 -13.23 3.50
C ILE A 266 0.74 -13.88 2.97
N PRO A 267 0.77 -15.14 2.50
CA PRO A 267 -0.42 -15.76 1.92
C PRO A 267 -1.58 -15.90 2.91
N ASP A 268 -1.25 -16.18 4.18
CA ASP A 268 -2.16 -16.23 5.31
C ASP A 268 -1.61 -15.43 6.49
N PRO A 269 -1.93 -14.11 6.57
CA PRO A 269 -1.27 -13.14 7.46
C PRO A 269 -1.68 -13.17 8.93
#